data_AF-A0A1V3PQN3-F1
#
_entry.id   AF-A0A1V3PQN3-F1
#
_cell.length_a   1.000
_cell.length_b   1.000
_cell.length_c   1.000
_cell.angle_alpha   90.00
_cell.angle_beta   90.00
_cell.angle_gamma   90.00
#
_symmetry.space_group_name_H-M   'P 1'
#
loop_
_entity.id
_entity.type
_entity.pdbx_description
1 polymer ?
#
loop_
_entity_poly.entity_id
_entity_poly.type
_entity_poly.pdbx_seq_one_letter_code
_entity_poly.pdbx_strand_id
1 'polypeptide(L)'
;MIAQRDGNLYFFDSRFDDDLDCYLEYYEVWRLPLLPDERLAGSWVGLEKLALERLPNVGLRDLPFEVSSRNTPDADAARSK
;
A
#
# COMPACT_ATOMS: atom_id res chain seq x y z
N MET A 1 -1.28 2.88 -1.89
CA MET A 1 -0.45 4.11 -1.94
C MET A 1 -0.16 4.44 -3.40
N ILE A 2 -0.05 5.73 -3.74
CA ILE A 2 0.36 6.18 -5.07
C ILE A 2 1.62 7.03 -4.94
N ALA A 3 2.60 6.81 -5.83
CA ALA A 3 3.82 7.62 -5.91
C ALA A 3 4.11 8.00 -7.36
N GLN A 4 4.73 9.16 -7.57
CA GLN A 4 5.17 9.62 -8.88
C GLN A 4 6.68 9.74 -8.92
N ARG A 5 7.32 9.20 -9.97
CA ARG A 5 8.77 9.29 -10.17
C ARG A 5 9.08 9.25 -11.66
N ASP A 6 9.97 10.15 -12.11
CA ASP A 6 10.46 10.20 -13.50
C ASP A 6 9.32 10.22 -14.54
N GLY A 7 8.23 10.94 -14.24
CA GLY A 7 7.04 11.03 -15.10
C GLY A 7 6.14 9.79 -15.11
N ASN A 8 6.45 8.78 -14.29
CA ASN A 8 5.66 7.57 -14.15
C ASN A 8 4.86 7.59 -12.85
N LEU A 9 3.68 6.99 -12.89
CA LEU A 9 2.81 6.82 -11.74
C LEU A 9 2.86 5.36 -11.28
N TYR A 10 3.03 5.15 -9.98
CA TYR A 10 3.13 3.84 -9.37
C TYR A 10 2.05 3.66 -8.32
N PHE A 11 1.35 2.54 -8.38
CA PHE A 11 0.36 2.12 -7.40
C PHE A 11 0.91 0.95 -6.59
N PHE A 12 0.89 1.10 -5.27
CA PHE A 12 1.30 0.10 -4.30
C PHE A 12 0.06 -0.34 -3.53
N ASP A 13 -0.41 -1.56 -3.78
CA ASP A 13 -1.52 -2.14 -3.05
C ASP A 13 -0.99 -3.05 -1.96
N SER A 14 -1.67 -2.99 -0.83
CA SER A 14 -1.36 -3.74 0.37
C SER A 14 -2.63 -4.45 0.75
N ARG A 15 -2.87 -5.57 0.06
CA ARG A 15 -4.03 -6.41 0.36
C ARG A 15 -3.76 -7.07 1.70
N PHE A 16 -4.49 -6.61 2.72
CA PHE A 16 -4.68 -7.40 3.92
C PHE A 16 -5.49 -8.62 3.50
N ASP A 17 -4.91 -9.79 3.70
CA ASP A 17 -5.64 -11.05 3.59
C ASP A 17 -6.26 -11.29 4.96
N ASP A 18 -7.57 -11.06 5.11
CA ASP A 18 -8.28 -11.22 6.38
C ASP A 18 -8.23 -12.68 6.91
N ASP A 19 -7.90 -13.66 6.05
CA ASP A 19 -7.74 -15.06 6.44
C ASP A 19 -6.33 -15.38 6.97
N LEU A 20 -5.33 -14.52 6.69
CA LEU A 20 -4.01 -14.60 7.32
C LEU A 20 -3.97 -13.61 8.49
N ASP A 21 -3.93 -14.12 9.72
CA ASP A 21 -3.50 -13.40 10.93
C ASP A 21 -2.04 -12.85 10.84
N CYS A 22 -1.47 -12.77 9.63
CA CYS A 22 -0.12 -12.35 9.36
C CYS A 22 -0.11 -10.90 8.84
N TYR A 23 0.82 -10.12 9.35
CA TYR A 23 1.12 -8.81 8.82
C TYR A 23 1.50 -8.89 7.34
N LEU A 24 1.19 -7.84 6.59
CA LEU A 24 1.64 -7.69 5.22
C LEU A 24 3.15 -7.92 5.09
N GLU A 25 3.53 -8.77 4.15
CA GLU A 25 4.94 -9.09 3.90
C GLU A 25 5.50 -8.30 2.71
N TYR A 26 4.64 -7.86 1.79
CA TYR A 26 5.02 -7.17 0.57
C TYR A 26 3.90 -6.26 0.03
N TYR A 27 4.28 -5.25 -0.76
CA TYR A 27 3.36 -4.51 -1.62
C TYR A 27 3.28 -5.16 -3.00
N GLU A 28 2.07 -5.31 -3.52
CA GLU A 28 1.87 -5.50 -4.95
C GLU A 28 2.06 -4.15 -5.65
N VAL A 29 2.80 -4.12 -6.75
CA VAL A 29 3.18 -2.87 -7.41
C VAL A 29 2.77 -2.87 -8.88
N TRP A 30 2.16 -1.78 -9.31
CA TRP A 30 1.77 -1.56 -10.70
C TRP A 30 2.25 -0.19 -11.19
N ARG A 31 2.66 -0.13 -12.46
CA ARG A 31 2.86 1.14 -13.15
C ARG A 31 1.56 1.54 -13.84
N LEU A 32 1.03 2.69 -13.44
CA LEU A 32 -0.17 3.28 -14.04
C LEU A 32 0.22 4.24 -15.18
N PRO A 33 -0.68 4.46 -16.16
CA PRO A 33 -0.57 5.63 -17.02
C PRO A 33 -0.68 6.91 -16.18
N LEU A 34 -0.28 8.05 -16.75
CA LEU A 34 -0.59 9.34 -16.13
C LEU A 34 -2.11 9.51 -16.06
N LEU A 35 -2.62 9.56 -14.83
CA LEU A 35 -4.04 9.74 -14.56
C LEU A 35 -4.30 11.18 -14.08
N PRO A 36 -5.45 11.78 -14.43
CA PRO A 36 -5.83 13.08 -13.88
C PRO A 36 -6.10 12.98 -12.38
N ASP A 37 -5.88 14.08 -11.66
CA ASP A 37 -6.03 14.13 -10.19
C ASP A 37 -7.40 13.65 -9.70
N GLU A 38 -8.46 13.88 -10.48
CA GLU A 38 -9.82 13.42 -10.18
C GLU A 38 -9.91 11.89 -10.02
N ARG A 39 -9.12 11.14 -10.79
CA ARG A 39 -9.04 9.67 -10.70
C ARG A 39 -8.20 9.22 -9.52
N LEU A 40 -7.27 10.06 -9.06
CA LEU A 40 -6.40 9.80 -7.91
C LEU A 40 -7.04 10.25 -6.58
N ALA A 41 -7.95 11.22 -6.63
CA ALA A 41 -8.68 11.75 -5.47
C ALA A 41 -9.85 10.85 -5.02
N GLY A 42 -10.26 9.91 -5.87
CA GLY A 42 -11.33 8.95 -5.60
C GLY A 42 -10.86 7.62 -4.98
N SER A 43 -11.71 6.60 -5.12
CA SER A 43 -11.35 5.24 -4.72
C SER A 43 -10.22 4.68 -5.59
N TRP A 44 -9.26 4.03 -4.95
CA TRP A 44 -8.15 3.34 -5.64
C TRP A 44 -8.50 1.89 -6.03
N VAL A 45 -9.72 1.44 -5.74
CA VAL A 45 -10.21 0.11 -6.12
C VAL A 45 -10.27 -0.01 -7.64
N GLY A 46 -9.63 -1.03 -8.20
CA GLY A 46 -9.67 -1.30 -9.63
C GLY A 46 -8.59 -0.56 -10.44
N LEU A 47 -7.73 0.25 -9.80
CA LEU A 47 -6.63 0.91 -10.49
C LEU A 47 -5.63 -0.09 -11.07
N GLU A 48 -5.49 -1.27 -10.47
CA GLU A 48 -4.67 -2.37 -10.99
C GLU A 48 -5.11 -2.81 -12.40
N LYS A 49 -6.39 -2.62 -12.76
CA LYS A 49 -6.92 -2.95 -14.10
C LYS A 49 -6.55 -1.92 -15.16
N LEU A 50 -6.15 -0.72 -14.73
CA LEU A 50 -5.67 0.35 -15.61
C LEU A 50 -4.15 0.34 -15.74
N ALA A 51 -3.46 -0.59 -15.08
CA ALA A 51 -2.00 -0.68 -15.09
C ALA A 51 -1.46 -0.96 -16.50
N LEU A 52 -0.39 -0.23 -16.84
CA LEU A 52 0.41 -0.52 -18.04
C LEU A 52 1.21 -1.81 -17.86
N GLU A 53 1.69 -2.06 -16.64
CA GLU A 53 2.41 -3.27 -16.28
C GLU A 53 2.32 -3.54 -14.78
N ARG A 54 2.43 -4.83 -14.42
CA ARG A 54 2.66 -5.28 -13.05
C ARG A 54 4.17 -5.42 -12.84
N LEU A 55 4.66 -4.80 -11.77
CA LEU A 55 6.06 -4.87 -11.37
C LEU A 55 6.27 -5.99 -10.33
N PRO A 56 7.52 -6.40 -10.06
CA PRO A 56 7.82 -7.29 -8.96
C PRO A 56 7.28 -6.74 -7.64
N ASN A 57 6.80 -7.64 -6.78
CA ASN A 57 6.35 -7.27 -5.45
C ASN A 57 7.53 -6.68 -4.66
N VAL A 58 7.25 -5.68 -3.82
CA VAL A 58 8.26 -5.06 -2.95
C VAL A 58 8.08 -5.58 -1.55
N GLY A 59 9.02 -6.40 -1.07
CA GLY A 59 9.02 -6.88 0.31
C GLY A 59 9.18 -5.71 1.28
N LEU A 60 8.43 -5.71 2.39
CA LEU A 60 8.59 -4.67 3.41
C LEU A 60 10.01 -4.67 4.02
N ARG A 61 10.66 -5.84 4.02
CA ARG A 61 12.04 -6.02 4.50
C ARG A 61 13.10 -5.45 3.55
N ASP A 62 12.75 -5.23 2.29
CA ASP A 62 13.66 -4.70 1.27
C ASP A 62 13.62 -3.16 1.21
N LEU A 63 12.71 -2.53 1.96
CA LEU A 63 12.61 -1.08 2.02
C LEU A 63 13.78 -0.50 2.82
N PRO A 64 14.38 0.61 2.36
CA PRO A 64 15.54 1.22 3.01
C PRO A 64 15.19 1.96 4.32
N PHE A 65 13.97 1.77 4.83
CA PHE A 65 13.49 2.35 6.08
C PHE A 65 12.73 1.29 6.87
N GLU A 66 12.82 1.36 8.20
CA GLU A 66 12.00 0.52 9.07
C GLU A 66 10.54 0.88 8.85
N VAL A 67 9.78 -0.03 8.23
CA VAL A 67 8.33 0.02 8.27
C VAL A 67 7.96 -0.28 9.71
N SER A 68 7.74 0.77 10.52
CA SER A 68 7.23 0.60 11.87
C SER A 68 5.93 -0.17 11.75
N SER A 69 5.96 -1.45 12.12
CA SER A 69 4.78 -2.28 12.26
C SER A 69 3.82 -1.48 13.15
N ARG A 70 2.70 -1.03 12.59
CA ARG A 70 1.61 -0.50 13.41
C ARG A 70 1.06 -1.67 14.20
N ASN A 71 1.69 -1.98 15.33
CA ASN A 71 1.13 -2.79 16.38
C ASN A 71 1.80 -2.47 17.72
N THR A 72 1.44 -1.31 18.23
CA THR A 72 0.75 -1.34 19.52
C THR A 72 -0.66 -0.82 19.24
N PRO A 73 -1.72 -1.64 19.29
CA PRO A 73 -2.99 -1.08 19.76
C PRO A 73 -2.67 -0.33 21.05
N ASP A 74 -3.18 0.88 21.18
CA ASP A 74 -3.09 1.66 22.40
C ASP A 74 -3.68 0.79 23.53
N ALA A 75 -2.80 0.10 24.24
CA ALA A 75 -3.13 -0.69 25.40
C ALA A 75 -3.02 0.21 26.62
N ASP A 76 -3.68 1.37 26.62
CA ASP A 76 -3.94 2.12 27.85
C ASP A 76 -5.17 3.03 27.75
N ALA A 77 -6.34 2.40 27.61
CA ALA A 77 -7.50 2.86 28.38
C ALA A 77 -7.73 1.85 29.50
N ALA A 78 -6.74 1.76 30.40
CA ALA A 78 -6.87 1.08 31.66
C ALA A 78 -8.07 1.68 32.41
N ARG A 79 -9.16 0.91 32.43
CA ARG A 79 -10.16 0.81 33.49
C ARG A 79 -9.76 1.60 34.75
N SER A 80 -10.25 2.82 34.87
CA SER A 80 -10.21 3.56 36.13
C SER A 80 -11.57 3.39 36.82
N LYS A 81 -11.53 2.50 37.82
CA LYS A 81 -12.40 2.29 38.99
C LYS A 81 -13.89 2.60 38.88
#